data_AF-A0A1X7TB17-F1
#
_entry.id   AF-A0A1X7TB17-F1
#
_cell.length_a   1.000
_cell.length_b   1.000
_cell.length_c   1.000
_cell.angle_alpha   90.00
_cell.angle_beta   90.00
_cell.angle_gamma   90.00
#
_symmetry.space_group_name_H-M   'P 1'
#
loop_
_entity.id
_entity.type
_entity.pdbx_description
1 polymer ?
#
loop_
_entity_poly.entity_id
_entity_poly.type
_entity_poly.pdbx_seq_one_letter_code
_entity_poly.pdbx_strand_id
1 'polypeptide(L)'
;MKHQEQIQVYVIRWRPSQCSVDPIAEIILDDNDPKDVIEKLSELSGVPAQYIYCAEYGLLPVEMSCLDIENKLKWCSITSDRSSLGLYNDGHVVYYKDNRERMNS
;
A
#
# COMPACT_ATOMS: atom_id res chain seq x y z
N MET A 1 -21.21 8.76 -21.86
CA MET A 1 -20.22 9.15 -20.82
C MET A 1 -20.14 7.99 -19.87
N LYS A 2 -19.03 7.22 -19.89
CA LYS A 2 -18.79 6.23 -18.84
C LYS A 2 -18.35 7.03 -17.62
N HIS A 3 -19.15 7.06 -16.55
CA HIS A 3 -18.63 7.49 -15.26
C HIS A 3 -17.51 6.51 -14.94
N GLN A 4 -16.26 6.95 -15.03
CA GLN A 4 -15.17 6.18 -14.43
C GLN A 4 -15.32 6.40 -12.93
N GLU A 5 -15.69 5.34 -12.23
CA GLU A 5 -15.78 5.36 -10.77
C GLU A 5 -14.36 5.56 -10.26
N GLN A 6 -14.07 6.77 -9.76
CA GLN A 6 -12.82 7.03 -9.06
C GLN A 6 -12.83 6.25 -7.75
N ILE A 7 -11.72 5.59 -7.44
CA ILE A 7 -11.58 4.79 -6.23
C ILE A 7 -10.67 5.55 -5.27
N GLN A 8 -11.18 5.84 -4.08
CA GLN A 8 -10.40 6.42 -2.99
C GLN A 8 -9.71 5.30 -2.21
N VAL A 9 -8.39 5.36 -2.07
CA VAL A 9 -7.61 4.41 -1.26
C VAL A 9 -6.79 5.16 -0.24
N TYR A 10 -6.86 4.74 1.02
CA TYR A 10 -6.02 5.22 2.09
C TYR A 10 -4.73 4.40 2.14
N VAL A 11 -3.59 5.07 2.20
CA VAL A 11 -2.28 4.40 2.18
C VAL A 11 -1.47 4.78 3.41
N ILE A 12 -0.80 3.79 3.99
CA ILE A 12 0.06 3.95 5.16
C ILE A 12 1.42 3.36 4.84
N ARG A 13 2.47 4.19 4.89
CA ARG A 13 3.83 3.70 4.72
C ARG A 13 4.29 3.06 6.01
N TRP A 14 4.62 1.78 5.96
CA TRP A 14 5.36 1.10 7.00
C TRP A 14 6.87 1.30 6.80
N ARG A 15 7.58 1.72 7.85
CA ARG A 15 9.04 1.91 7.87
C ARG A 15 9.67 0.88 8.83
N PRO A 16 10.01 -0.33 8.34
CA PRO A 16 10.58 -1.38 9.17
C PRO A 16 11.78 -0.91 9.99
N SER A 17 12.66 -0.12 9.36
CA SER A 17 13.91 0.37 9.96
C SER A 17 13.69 1.27 11.19
N GLN A 18 12.53 1.94 11.27
CA GLN A 18 12.18 2.86 12.35
C GLN A 18 11.14 2.27 13.30
N CYS A 19 10.64 1.07 13.01
CA CYS A 19 9.53 0.48 13.72
C CYS A 19 8.33 1.46 13.82
N SER A 20 8.02 2.16 12.73
CA SER A 20 7.01 3.22 12.70
C SER A 20 6.23 3.24 11.38
N VAL A 21 5.09 3.92 11.40
CA VAL A 21 4.28 4.21 10.22
C VAL A 21 4.26 5.71 9.95
N ASP A 22 4.20 6.09 8.68
CA ASP A 22 3.91 7.47 8.29
C ASP A 22 2.43 7.80 8.55
N PRO A 23 2.07 9.09 8.62
CA PRO A 23 0.67 9.50 8.61
C PRO A 23 -0.09 8.93 7.42
N ILE A 24 -1.39 8.69 7.61
CA ILE A 24 -2.28 8.21 6.56
C ILE A 24 -2.30 9.25 5.43
N ALA A 25 -2.11 8.79 4.20
CA ALA A 25 -2.31 9.57 3.00
C ALA A 25 -3.43 8.98 2.15
N GLU A 26 -3.94 9.77 1.22
CA GLU A 26 -5.01 9.38 0.31
C GLU A 26 -4.51 9.42 -1.13
N ILE A 27 -4.87 8.39 -1.91
CA ILE A 27 -4.67 8.37 -3.35
C ILE A 27 -6.01 8.13 -4.05
N ILE A 28 -6.24 8.88 -5.13
CA ILE A 28 -7.38 8.68 -6.02
C ILE A 28 -6.89 7.90 -7.24
N LEU A 29 -7.59 6.82 -7.58
CA LEU A 29 -7.34 5.98 -8.74
C LEU A 29 -8.44 6.21 -9.78
N ASP A 30 -8.05 6.50 -11.02
CA ASP A 30 -8.98 6.76 -12.13
C ASP A 30 -9.35 5.48 -12.91
N ASP A 31 -8.53 4.43 -12.77
CA ASP A 31 -8.78 3.08 -13.27
C ASP A 31 -8.37 2.05 -12.19
N ASN A 32 -8.87 0.83 -12.30
CA ASN A 32 -8.57 -0.26 -11.37
C ASN A 32 -7.27 -1.00 -11.74
N ASP A 33 -6.35 -0.34 -12.46
CA ASP A 33 -5.04 -0.91 -12.84
C ASP A 33 -4.08 -0.85 -11.64
N PRO A 34 -3.58 -1.99 -11.14
CA PRO A 34 -2.60 -2.02 -10.06
C PRO A 34 -1.31 -1.24 -10.34
N LYS A 35 -0.97 -1.00 -11.61
CA LYS A 35 0.20 -0.20 -11.99
C LYS A 35 0.08 1.25 -11.55
N ASP A 36 -1.11 1.85 -11.68
CA ASP A 36 -1.36 3.24 -11.32
C ASP A 36 -1.13 3.48 -9.82
N VAL A 37 -1.46 2.48 -8.99
CA VAL A 37 -1.22 2.50 -7.55
C VAL A 37 0.28 2.53 -7.26
N ILE A 38 1.06 1.65 -7.89
CA ILE A 38 2.49 1.56 -7.66
C ILE A 38 3.23 2.82 -8.09
N GLU A 39 2.85 3.40 -9.24
CA GLU A 39 3.45 4.64 -9.71
C GLU A 39 3.17 5.79 -8.73
N LYS A 40 1.92 5.96 -8.29
CA LYS A 40 1.56 6.96 -7.28
C LYS A 40 2.30 6.75 -5.95
N LEU A 41 2.41 5.51 -5.48
CA LEU A 41 3.18 5.20 -4.26
C LEU A 41 4.67 5.48 -4.42
N SER A 42 5.23 5.23 -5.61
CA SER A 42 6.62 5.52 -5.95
C SER A 42 6.88 7.02 -5.93
N GLU A 43 6.00 7.81 -6.53
CA GLU A 43 6.07 9.28 -6.53
C GLU A 43 5.92 9.85 -5.11
N LEU A 44 4.94 9.38 -4.35
CA LEU A 44 4.67 9.84 -2.98
C LEU A 44 5.84 9.59 -2.03
N SER A 45 6.51 8.44 -2.18
CA SER A 45 7.48 7.94 -1.21
C SER A 45 8.94 8.09 -1.62
N GLY A 46 9.21 8.34 -2.90
CA GLY A 46 10.54 8.31 -3.51
C GLY A 46 11.15 6.91 -3.64
N VAL A 47 10.40 5.85 -3.31
CA VAL A 47 10.85 4.46 -3.41
C VAL A 47 10.60 3.96 -4.83
N PRO A 48 11.59 3.42 -5.55
CA PRO A 48 11.36 2.90 -6.90
C PRO A 48 10.29 1.81 -6.90
N ALA A 49 9.35 1.88 -7.84
CA ALA A 49 8.23 0.95 -8.04
C ALA A 49 8.56 -0.54 -7.80
N GLN A 50 9.69 -1.01 -8.31
CA GLN A 50 10.13 -2.41 -8.18
C GLN A 50 10.44 -2.87 -6.74
N TYR A 51 10.62 -1.93 -5.81
CA TYR A 51 10.89 -2.21 -4.40
C TYR A 51 9.67 -2.00 -3.51
N ILE A 52 8.54 -1.56 -4.07
CA ILE A 52 7.31 -1.33 -3.31
C ILE A 52 6.60 -2.66 -3.12
N TYR A 53 6.37 -3.00 -1.86
CA TYR A 53 5.53 -4.13 -1.45
C TYR A 53 4.30 -3.60 -0.73
N CYS A 54 3.14 -4.17 -1.05
CA CYS A 54 1.87 -3.76 -0.47
C CYS A 54 1.20 -4.92 0.28
N ALA A 55 0.33 -4.57 1.22
CA ALA A 55 -0.54 -5.51 1.92
C ALA A 55 -1.90 -4.87 2.19
N GLU A 56 -2.97 -5.65 2.03
CA GLU A 56 -4.31 -5.24 2.45
C GLU A 56 -4.40 -5.21 3.96
N TYR A 57 -5.07 -4.19 4.48
CA TYR A 57 -5.63 -4.26 5.82
C TYR A 57 -7.15 -4.43 5.79
N GLY A 58 -7.86 -3.54 5.09
CA GLY A 58 -9.33 -3.49 5.10
C GLY A 58 -9.82 -2.06 5.32
N LEU A 59 -10.72 -1.84 6.29
CA LEU A 59 -11.29 -0.53 6.59
C LEU A 59 -10.70 0.09 7.87
N LEU A 60 -10.80 1.41 8.00
CA LEU A 60 -10.52 2.13 9.23
C LEU A 60 -11.48 1.71 10.37
N PRO A 61 -11.09 1.82 11.66
CA PRO A 61 -9.82 2.32 12.17
C PRO A 61 -8.68 1.27 12.11
N VAL A 62 -7.47 1.78 12.05
CA VAL A 62 -6.25 0.97 11.96
C VAL A 62 -5.64 0.84 13.36
N GLU A 63 -5.73 -0.34 13.93
CA GLU A 63 -5.08 -0.70 15.21
C GLU A 63 -4.21 -1.94 15.00
N MET A 64 -2.97 -1.74 14.54
CA MET A 64 -1.96 -2.80 14.50
C MET A 64 -0.66 -2.34 15.14
N SER A 65 -0.05 -3.24 15.89
CA SER A 65 1.31 -3.04 16.37
C SER A 65 2.31 -3.17 15.22
N CYS A 66 3.49 -2.58 15.38
CA CYS A 66 4.60 -2.73 14.44
C CYS A 66 4.95 -4.19 14.13
N LEU A 67 4.91 -5.07 15.14
CA LEU A 67 5.16 -6.50 14.97
C LEU A 67 4.04 -7.19 14.16
N ASP A 68 2.79 -6.77 14.34
CA ASP A 68 1.66 -7.30 13.58
C ASP A 68 1.70 -6.85 12.12
N ILE A 69 2.03 -5.59 11.87
CA ILE A 69 2.22 -5.05 10.51
C ILE A 69 3.28 -5.86 9.77
N GLU A 70 4.42 -6.15 10.40
CA GLU A 70 5.49 -6.91 9.74
C GLU A 70 5.14 -8.39 9.54
N ASN A 71 4.54 -9.05 10.55
CA ASN A 71 4.42 -10.51 10.57
C ASN A 71 3.04 -11.07 10.20
N LYS A 72 1.95 -10.30 10.34
CA LYS A 72 0.59 -10.78 10.08
C LYS A 72 0.05 -10.35 8.72
N LEU A 73 0.53 -9.24 8.17
CA LEU A 73 0.10 -8.77 6.86
C LEU A 73 0.73 -9.59 5.72
N LYS A 74 -0.07 -9.84 4.67
CA LYS A 74 0.38 -10.57 3.48
C LYS A 74 1.01 -9.60 2.48
N TRP A 75 2.30 -9.39 2.62
CA TRP A 75 3.09 -8.54 1.73
C TRP A 75 3.30 -9.16 0.35
N CYS A 76 3.05 -8.39 -0.70
CA CYS A 76 3.24 -8.83 -2.08
C CYS A 76 3.71 -7.70 -3.00
N SER A 77 4.49 -8.07 -4.03
CA SER A 77 4.89 -7.15 -5.10
C SER A 77 3.75 -7.04 -6.11
N ILE A 78 3.37 -5.81 -6.46
CA ILE A 78 2.32 -5.56 -7.46
C ILE A 78 2.87 -5.65 -8.90
N THR A 79 4.20 -5.75 -9.07
CA THR A 79 4.84 -5.96 -10.38
C THR A 79 4.60 -7.36 -10.98
N SER A 80 3.95 -8.26 -10.24
CA SER A 80 3.55 -9.56 -10.77
C SER A 80 2.23 -9.38 -11.51
N ASP A 81 2.20 -9.77 -12.78
CA ASP A 81 1.01 -9.91 -13.65
C ASP A 81 -0.18 -10.66 -13.01
N ARG A 82 0.05 -11.28 -11.86
CA ARG A 82 -0.88 -12.03 -11.03
C ARG A 82 -1.23 -11.40 -9.68
N SER A 83 -0.87 -10.15 -9.38
CA SER A 83 -1.39 -9.51 -8.17
C SER A 83 -2.87 -9.16 -8.37
N SER A 84 -3.71 -10.20 -8.35
CA SER A 84 -5.17 -10.20 -8.16
C SER A 84 -5.49 -9.82 -6.72
N LEU A 85 -4.89 -8.72 -6.32
CA LEU A 85 -5.09 -8.09 -5.06
C LEU A 85 -6.35 -7.28 -5.29
N GLY A 86 -7.49 -7.80 -4.87
CA GLY A 86 -8.77 -7.06 -4.80
C GLY A 86 -8.73 -5.92 -3.76
N LEU A 87 -7.56 -5.28 -3.65
CA LEU A 87 -7.09 -4.37 -2.61
C LEU A 87 -7.73 -3.01 -2.68
N TYR A 88 -8.20 -2.63 -3.85
CA TYR A 88 -8.54 -1.25 -4.18
C TYR A 88 -10.05 -1.15 -4.31
N ASN A 89 -10.72 -1.41 -3.19
CA ASN A 89 -12.11 -1.01 -3.04
C ASN A 89 -12.14 0.39 -2.43
N ASP A 90 -13.20 1.13 -2.74
CA ASP A 90 -13.37 2.49 -2.24
C ASP A 90 -13.34 2.52 -0.71
N GLY A 91 -12.47 3.38 -0.15
CA GLY A 91 -12.26 3.54 1.28
C GLY A 91 -11.36 2.50 1.96
N HIS A 92 -10.73 1.59 1.21
CA HIS A 92 -9.80 0.61 1.80
C HIS A 92 -8.46 1.23 2.23
N VAL A 93 -7.85 0.63 3.25
CA VAL A 93 -6.52 0.93 3.77
C VAL A 93 -5.53 -0.10 3.25
N VAL A 94 -4.49 0.40 2.60
CA VAL A 94 -3.37 -0.38 2.09
C VAL A 94 -2.10 0.04 2.80
N TYR A 95 -1.39 -0.94 3.35
CA TYR A 95 -0.02 -0.73 3.81
C TYR A 95 0.95 -0.92 2.67
N TYR A 96 1.99 -0.10 2.63
CA TYR A 96 3.11 -0.28 1.70
C TYR A 96 4.45 -0.06 2.37
N LYS A 97 5.51 -0.70 1.86
CA LYS A 97 6.87 -0.55 2.36
C LYS A 97 7.91 -0.64 1.24
N ASP A 98 9.10 -0.11 1.50
CA ASP A 98 10.29 -0.43 0.72
C ASP A 98 10.83 -1.79 1.20
N ASN A 99 10.82 -2.80 0.35
CA ASN A 99 11.25 -4.16 0.74
C ASN A 99 12.75 -4.24 1.09
N ARG A 100 13.54 -3.23 0.70
CA ARG A 100 14.96 -3.14 1.04
C ARG A 100 15.18 -2.73 2.49
N GLU A 101 14.19 -2.09 3.12
CA GLU A 101 14.23 -1.79 4.55
C GLU A 101 14.08 -3.07 5.37
N ARG A 102 14.83 -3.16 6.47
CA ARG A 102 14.73 -4.25 7.44
C ARG A 102 14.45 -3.70 8.82
N MET A 103 13.66 -4.44 9.59
CA MET A 103 13.50 -4.14 11.01
C MET A 103 14.83 -4.33 11.71
N ASN A 104 15.32 -3.26 12.34
CA ASN A 104 16.54 -3.34 13.15
C ASN A 104 16.22 -4.21 14.37
N SER A 105 16.92 -5.34 14.49
CA SER A 105 16.81 -6.27 15.62
C SER A 105 17.65 -5.81 16.81
#